data_AF-A0A099T3T5-F1
#
_entry.id   AF-A0A099T3T5-F1
#
_cell.length_a   1.000
_cell.length_b   1.000
_cell.length_c   1.000
_cell.angle_alpha   90.00
_cell.angle_beta   90.00
_cell.angle_gamma   90.00
#
_symmetry.space_group_name_H-M   'P 1'
#
loop_
_entity.id
_entity.type
_entity.pdbx_description
1 polymer ?
#
loop_
_entity_poly.entity_id
_entity_poly.type
_entity_poly.pdbx_seq_one_letter_code
_entity_poly.pdbx_strand_id
1 'polypeptide(L)' 'MENKNIFWIFGILQSITLGTTIFLIFRSLNTIIEVEVIGADTQILLSTLFPLFLLIVEYTIYSKD' A
#
# COMPACT_ATOMS: atom_id res chain seq x y z
N MET A 1 17.52 -9.14 17.12
CA MET A 1 16.85 -10.15 16.26
C MET A 1 15.36 -10.31 16.58
N GLU A 2 14.89 -10.14 17.83
CA GLU A 2 13.45 -10.16 18.16
C GLU A 2 12.61 -9.09 17.44
N ASN A 3 13.12 -7.87 17.30
CA ASN A 3 12.37 -6.77 16.69
C ASN A 3 12.15 -6.92 15.17
N LYS A 4 12.90 -7.81 14.50
CA LYS A 4 12.75 -8.03 13.05
C LYS A 4 11.43 -8.73 12.72
N ASN A 5 10.98 -9.64 13.58
CA ASN A 5 9.69 -10.30 13.42
C ASN A 5 8.54 -9.31 13.64
N ILE A 6 8.67 -8.43 14.64
CA ILE A 6 7.71 -7.37 14.93
C ILE A 6 7.59 -6.42 13.72
N PHE A 7 8.73 -5.98 13.16
CA PHE A 7 8.75 -5.18 11.95
C PHE A 7 7.97 -5.85 10.81
N TRP A 8 8.23 -7.12 10.50
CA TRP A 8 7.54 -7.80 9.42
C TRP A 8 6.03 -7.94 9.66
N ILE A 9 5.61 -8.26 10.89
CA ILE A 9 4.19 -8.39 11.23
C ILE A 9 3.47 -7.05 11.02
N PHE A 10 3.98 -5.97 11.63
CA PHE A 10 3.34 -4.67 11.55
C PHE A 10 3.49 -4.01 10.19
N GLY A 11 4.63 -4.17 9.53
CA GLY A 11 4.88 -3.64 8.19
C GLY A 11 4.01 -4.29 7.13
N ILE A 12 3.81 -5.62 7.17
CA ILE A 12 2.89 -6.32 6.26
C ILE A 12 1.45 -5.89 6.55
N LEU A 13 1.05 -5.83 7.82
CA LEU A 13 -0.30 -5.41 8.21
C LEU A 13 -0.59 -3.98 7.72
N GLN A 14 0.33 -3.05 7.98
CA GLN A 14 0.26 -1.66 7.49
C GLN A 14 0.17 -1.61 5.97
N SER A 15 0.97 -2.40 5.25
CA SER A 15 0.98 -2.42 3.78
C SER A 15 -0.36 -2.90 3.20
N ILE A 16 -0.94 -3.96 3.76
CA ILE A 16 -2.25 -4.49 3.33
C ILE A 16 -3.35 -3.47 3.62
N THR A 17 -3.35 -2.88 4.82
CA THR A 17 -4.33 -1.86 5.19
C THR A 17 -4.25 -0.65 4.27
N LEU A 18 -3.04 -0.11 4.04
CA LEU A 18 -2.82 1.03 3.16
C LEU A 18 -3.23 0.72 1.71
N GLY A 19 -2.83 -0.44 1.19
CA GLY A 19 -3.22 -0.85 -0.17
C GLY A 19 -4.73 -0.96 -0.32
N THR A 20 -5.42 -1.55 0.66
CA THR A 20 -6.89 -1.62 0.69
C THR A 20 -7.52 -0.24 0.73
N THR A 21 -7.02 0.66 1.59
CA THR A 21 -7.52 2.04 1.68
C THR A 21 -7.36 2.78 0.35
N ILE A 22 -6.19 2.71 -0.28
CA ILE A 22 -5.92 3.35 -1.58
C ILE A 22 -6.84 2.78 -2.66
N PHE A 23 -7.00 1.46 -2.70
CA PHE A 23 -7.91 0.80 -3.65
C PHE A 23 -9.35 1.29 -3.48
N LEU A 24 -9.84 1.37 -2.23
CA LEU A 24 -11.21 1.82 -1.95
C LEU A 24 -11.41 3.30 -2.29
N ILE A 25 -10.41 4.16 -2.07
CA ILE A 25 -10.47 5.57 -2.46
C ILE A 25 -10.66 5.67 -3.98
N PHE A 26 -9.80 5.03 -4.78
CA PHE A 26 -9.93 5.07 -6.23
C PHE A 26 -11.24 4.47 -6.72
N ARG A 27 -11.69 3.36 -6.14
CA ARG A 27 -12.98 2.76 -6.47
C ARG A 27 -14.13 3.73 -6.19
N SER A 28 -14.10 4.39 -5.04
CA SER A 28 -15.14 5.34 -4.64
C SER A 28 -15.15 6.56 -5.57
N LEU A 29 -13.98 7.09 -5.91
CA LEU A 29 -13.85 8.21 -6.86
C LEU A 29 -14.38 7.84 -8.26
N ASN A 30 -14.02 6.67 -8.77
CA ASN A 30 -14.54 6.15 -10.05
C ASN A 30 -16.06 5.88 -10.01
N THR A 31 -16.64 5.66 -8.84
CA THR A 31 -18.10 5.46 -8.70
C THR A 31 -18.85 6.80 -8.63
N ILE A 32 -18.24 7.82 -8.00
CA ILE A 32 -18.86 9.15 -7.84
C ILE A 32 -18.78 9.94 -9.15
N ILE A 33 -17.68 9.81 -9.88
CA ILE A 33 -17.45 10.51 -11.14
C ILE A 33 -17.95 9.57 -12.25
N GLU A 34 -19.00 9.96 -12.99
CA GLU A 34 -19.57 9.18 -14.10
C GLU A 34 -18.58 8.92 -15.27
N VAL A 35 -17.35 9.42 -15.15
CA VAL A 35 -16.23 9.19 -16.04
C VAL A 35 -15.13 8.49 -15.24
N GLU A 36 -14.72 7.32 -15.70
CA GLU A 36 -13.65 6.53 -15.09
C GLU A 36 -12.34 7.33 -15.13
N VAL A 37 -11.89 7.84 -13.97
CA VAL A 37 -10.69 8.68 -13.86
C VAL A 37 -9.42 7.84 -13.94
N ILE A 38 -9.48 6.62 -13.38
CA ILE A 38 -8.37 5.66 -13.34
C ILE A 38 -8.91 4.28 -13.70
N GLY A 39 -8.36 3.66 -14.74
CA GLY A 39 -8.72 2.29 -15.11
C GLY A 39 -8.34 1.27 -14.02
N ALA A 40 -9.09 0.18 -13.94
CA ALA A 40 -8.92 -0.87 -12.92
C ALA A 40 -7.47 -1.39 -12.80
N ASP A 41 -6.77 -1.57 -13.92
CA ASP A 41 -5.37 -2.02 -13.94
C ASP A 41 -4.44 -1.04 -13.23
N THR A 42 -4.62 0.25 -13.49
CA THR A 42 -3.82 1.32 -12.86
C THR A 42 -4.17 1.47 -11.39
N GLN A 43 -5.45 1.31 -11.03
CA GLN A 43 -5.90 1.30 -9.64
C GLN A 43 -5.22 0.16 -8.84
N ILE A 44 -5.21 -1.07 -9.38
CA ILE A 44 -4.56 -2.22 -8.75
C ILE A 44 -3.06 -1.97 -8.63
N LEU A 45 -2.43 -1.51 -9.70
CA LEU A 45 -1.00 -1.20 -9.73
C LEU A 45 -0.65 -0.19 -8.64
N LEU A 46 -1.30 0.97 -8.59
CA LEU A 46 -1.01 2.02 -7.60
C LEU A 46 -1.29 1.56 -6.17
N SER A 47 -2.41 0.87 -5.93
CA SER A 47 -2.76 0.35 -4.60
C SER A 47 -1.78 -0.72 -4.09
N THR A 48 -1.01 -1.36 -4.97
CA THR A 48 -0.02 -2.36 -4.60
C THR A 48 1.39 -1.78 -4.53
N LEU A 49 1.79 -1.01 -5.54
CA LEU A 49 3.16 -0.51 -5.68
C LEU A 49 3.50 0.52 -4.61
N PHE A 50 2.53 1.35 -4.22
CA PHE A 50 2.74 2.38 -3.21
C PHE A 50 3.06 1.80 -1.81
N PRO A 51 2.22 0.95 -1.20
CA PRO A 51 2.54 0.36 0.10
C PRO A 51 3.77 -0.56 0.04
N LEU A 52 4.01 -1.25 -1.08
CA LEU A 52 5.17 -2.12 -1.23
C LEU A 52 6.48 -1.33 -1.30
N PHE A 53 6.50 -0.20 -2.02
CA PHE A 53 7.63 0.72 -2.01
C PHE A 53 7.89 1.28 -0.62
N LEU A 54 6.83 1.70 0.08
CA LEU A 54 6.94 2.20 1.46
C LEU A 54 7.56 1.15 2.39
N LEU A 55 7.08 -0.10 2.33
CA LEU A 55 7.60 -1.21 3.13
C LEU A 55 9.09 -1.46 2.88
N ILE A 56 9.53 -1.39 1.62
CA ILE A 56 10.95 -1.55 1.25
C ILE A 56 11.79 -0.41 1.84
N VAL A 57 11.31 0.83 1.75
CA VAL A 57 12.00 2.00 2.30
C VAL A 57 12.11 1.88 3.82
N GLU A 58 11.00 1.58 4.50
CA GLU A 58 10.96 1.36 5.94
C GLU A 58 11.91 0.24 6.37
N TYR A 59 11.92 -0.88 5.64
CA TYR A 59 12.84 -1.99 5.89
C TYR A 59 14.30 -1.57 5.72
N THR A 60 14.60 -0.76 4.70
CA THR A 60 15.96 -0.28 4.41
C THR A 60 16.45 0.65 5.51
N ILE A 61 15.60 1.55 6.01
CA ILE A 61 15.91 2.43 7.14
C ILE A 61 16.13 1.58 8.39
N TYR A 62 15.17 0.71 8.70
CA TYR A 62 15.20 -0.16 9.88
C TYR A 62 16.40 -1.13 9.89
N SER A 63 16.89 -1.54 8.71
CA SER A 63 18.03 -2.45 8.59
C SER A 63 19.40 -1.76 8.64
N LYS A 64 19.45 -0.42 8.57
CA LYS A 64 20.71 0.32 8.73
C LYS A 64 21.07 0.55 10.20
N ASP A 65 20.11 0.43 11.10
CA ASP A 65 20.27 0.46 12.56
C ASP A 65 20.34 -0.96 13.14
#